data_AF-A0A1B6HSR5-F1
#
_entry.id   AF-A0A1B6HSR5-F1
#
_cell.length_a   1.000
_cell.length_b   1.000
_cell.length_c   1.000
_cell.angle_alpha   90.00
_cell.angle_beta   90.00
_cell.angle_gamma   90.00
#
_symmetry.space_group_name_H-M   'P 1'
#
loop_
_entity.id
_entity.type
_entity.pdbx_description
1 polymer ?
#
loop_
_entity_poly.entity_id
_entity_poly.type
_entity_poly.pdbx_seq_one_letter_code
_entity_poly.pdbx_strand_id
1 'polypeptide(L)'
;MTISAIVFTRVAMRGCGVFAILMCTWFISVRIQCFTIDHAMKLSERLNVMLRYPKYEYLPKLRKSLNIYTGVLSYITLKLQQTQGPIDIAVKEFYQLGPPMFMKVPIENKQVAFQKIYKWTDSDLELILDELKDAKKVWLEFSRQIKSKIECSKLHIANEK
;
A
#
# COMPACT_ATOMS: atom_id res chain seq x y z
N MET A 1 -28.40 24.69 -43.71
CA MET A 1 -27.26 23.83 -43.31
C MET A 1 -26.58 24.25 -41.99
N THR A 2 -27.16 25.15 -41.19
CA THR A 2 -26.51 25.72 -39.97
C THR A 2 -26.85 24.99 -38.67
N ILE A 3 -28.04 24.38 -38.58
CA ILE A 3 -28.52 23.70 -37.37
C ILE A 3 -27.71 22.43 -37.07
N SER A 4 -27.34 21.65 -38.11
CA SER A 4 -26.53 20.43 -37.93
C SER A 4 -25.14 20.70 -37.38
N ALA A 5 -24.49 21.81 -37.75
CA ALA A 5 -23.16 22.17 -37.25
C ALA A 5 -23.17 22.56 -35.76
N ILE A 6 -24.23 23.24 -35.30
CA ILE A 6 -24.41 23.64 -33.89
C ILE A 6 -24.69 22.41 -33.00
N VAL A 7 -25.45 21.43 -33.51
CA VAL A 7 -25.69 20.17 -32.80
C VAL A 7 -24.41 19.33 -32.71
N PHE A 8 -23.65 19.22 -33.81
CA PHE A 8 -22.37 18.50 -33.82
C PHE A 8 -21.34 19.11 -32.86
N THR A 9 -21.21 20.44 -32.85
CA THR A 9 -20.29 21.15 -31.95
C THR A 9 -20.69 21.01 -30.48
N ARG A 10 -21.98 21.02 -30.13
CA ARG A 10 -22.44 20.77 -28.76
C ARG A 10 -22.20 19.33 -28.30
N VAL A 11 -22.37 18.35 -29.18
CA VAL A 11 -22.07 16.94 -28.88
C VAL A 11 -20.56 16.72 -28.73
N ALA A 12 -19.74 17.33 -29.59
CA ALA A 12 -18.27 17.29 -29.49
C ALA A 12 -17.75 17.96 -28.21
N MET A 13 -18.30 19.13 -27.81
CA MET A 13 -17.94 19.79 -26.55
C MET A 13 -18.35 18.96 -25.32
N ARG A 14 -19.52 18.31 -25.34
CA ARG A 14 -19.93 17.37 -24.27
C ARG A 14 -19.03 16.12 -24.23
N GLY A 15 -18.65 15.59 -25.40
CA GLY A 15 -17.70 14.48 -25.50
C GLY A 15 -16.31 14.83 -24.96
N CYS A 16 -15.78 16.01 -25.31
CA CYS A 16 -14.53 16.53 -24.75
C CYS A 16 -14.62 16.77 -23.24
N GLY A 17 -15.75 17.26 -22.73
CA GLY A 17 -15.97 17.43 -21.30
C GLY A 17 -15.93 16.10 -20.54
N VAL A 18 -16.63 15.07 -21.04
CA VAL A 18 -16.62 13.72 -20.44
C VAL A 18 -15.23 13.10 -20.53
N PHE A 19 -14.54 13.24 -21.67
CA PHE A 19 -13.18 12.76 -21.84
C PHE A 19 -12.18 13.45 -20.89
N ALA A 20 -12.27 14.77 -20.73
CA ALA A 20 -11.44 15.52 -19.79
C ALA A 20 -11.68 15.07 -18.34
N ILE A 21 -12.94 14.87 -17.95
CA ILE A 21 -13.27 14.36 -16.61
C ILE A 21 -12.67 12.98 -16.41
N LEU A 22 -12.83 12.06 -17.37
CA LEU A 22 -12.25 10.71 -17.31
C LEU A 22 -10.73 10.75 -17.17
N MET A 23 -10.05 11.56 -17.98
CA MET A 23 -8.60 11.75 -17.92
C MET A 23 -8.15 12.36 -16.58
N CYS A 24 -8.88 13.33 -16.05
CA CYS A 24 -8.61 13.90 -14.73
C CYS A 24 -8.77 12.86 -13.62
N THR A 25 -9.87 12.09 -13.59
CA THR A 25 -10.07 11.03 -12.60
C THR A 25 -9.01 9.93 -12.70
N TRP A 26 -8.59 9.56 -13.91
CA TRP A 26 -7.54 8.59 -14.12
C TRP A 26 -6.19 9.11 -13.62
N PHE A 27 -5.82 10.34 -13.97
CA PHE A 27 -4.58 10.98 -13.52
C PHE A 27 -4.53 11.13 -12.00
N ILE A 28 -5.63 11.56 -11.37
CA ILE A 28 -5.77 11.65 -9.92
C ILE A 28 -5.60 10.28 -9.28
N SER A 29 -6.22 9.23 -9.84
CA SER A 29 -6.14 7.87 -9.30
C SER A 29 -4.70 7.32 -9.33
N VAL A 30 -3.99 7.49 -10.44
CA VAL A 30 -2.59 7.09 -10.59
C VAL A 30 -1.69 7.84 -9.60
N ARG A 31 -1.86 9.17 -9.50
CA ARG A 31 -1.09 10.00 -8.55
C ARG A 31 -1.31 9.59 -7.10
N ILE A 32 -2.56 9.30 -6.71
CA ILE A 32 -2.89 8.85 -5.35
C ILE A 32 -2.25 7.49 -5.07
N GLN A 33 -2.26 6.55 -6.01
CA GLN A 33 -1.63 5.24 -5.83
C GLN A 33 -0.12 5.35 -5.67
N CYS A 34 0.57 6.10 -6.54
CA CYS A 34 2.01 6.34 -6.41
C CYS A 34 2.36 7.02 -5.07
N PHE A 35 1.58 8.03 -4.66
CA PHE A 35 1.75 8.70 -3.37
C PHE A 35 1.57 7.73 -2.20
N THR A 36 0.59 6.84 -2.28
CA THR A 36 0.28 5.86 -1.25
C THR A 36 1.43 4.84 -1.09
N ILE A 37 2.05 4.41 -2.18
CA ILE A 37 3.20 3.49 -2.18
C ILE A 37 4.46 4.17 -1.65
N ASP A 38 4.77 5.38 -2.12
CA ASP A 38 5.90 6.17 -1.61
C ASP A 38 5.77 6.40 -0.09
N HIS A 39 4.54 6.65 0.37
CA HIS A 39 4.27 6.78 1.80
C HIS A 39 4.48 5.45 2.55
N ALA A 40 4.05 4.32 1.99
CA ALA A 40 4.29 2.99 2.55
C ALA A 40 5.79 2.69 2.67
N MET A 41 6.58 3.03 1.65
CA MET A 41 8.03 2.85 1.65
C MET A 41 8.70 3.69 2.75
N LYS A 42 8.41 4.99 2.80
CA LYS A 42 8.96 5.89 3.85
C LYS A 42 8.56 5.46 5.26
N LEU A 43 7.32 5.00 5.45
CA LEU A 43 6.88 4.43 6.73
C LEU A 43 7.67 3.18 7.09
N SER A 44 7.88 2.28 6.11
CA SER A 44 8.62 1.04 6.34
C SER A 44 10.07 1.28 6.76
N GLU A 45 10.74 2.29 6.19
CA GLU A 45 12.09 2.70 6.56
C GLU A 45 12.15 3.28 7.96
N ARG A 46 11.21 4.19 8.30
CA ARG A 46 11.11 4.76 9.66
C ARG A 46 10.87 3.68 10.71
N LEU A 47 9.96 2.74 10.44
CA LEU A 47 9.70 1.60 11.31
C LEU A 47 10.95 0.73 11.51
N ASN A 48 11.69 0.47 10.44
CA ASN A 48 12.94 -0.29 10.52
C ASN A 48 13.99 0.43 11.40
N VAL A 49 14.13 1.75 11.28
CA VAL A 49 15.03 2.53 12.15
C VAL A 49 14.58 2.46 13.61
N MET A 50 13.29 2.69 13.89
CA MET A 50 12.76 2.69 15.26
C MET A 50 12.87 1.32 15.94
N LEU A 51 12.74 0.22 15.20
CA LEU A 51 12.85 -1.14 15.73
C LEU A 51 14.29 -1.64 15.82
N ARG A 52 15.21 -1.15 14.98
CA ARG A 52 16.64 -1.47 15.09
C ARG A 52 17.32 -0.69 16.22
N TYR A 53 16.95 0.57 16.38
CA TYR A 53 17.51 1.50 17.36
C TYR A 53 16.39 2.07 18.24
N PRO A 54 15.79 1.24 19.09
CA PRO A 54 14.69 1.67 19.95
C PRO A 54 15.10 2.78 20.89
N LYS A 55 14.12 3.62 21.23
CA LYS A 55 14.18 4.63 22.28
C LYS A 55 12.84 4.64 22.99
N TYR A 56 12.82 4.99 24.27
CA TYR A 56 11.57 5.12 25.02
C TYR A 56 10.56 6.05 24.33
N GLU A 57 11.04 7.20 23.83
CA GLU A 57 10.24 8.20 23.11
C GLU A 57 9.60 7.69 21.80
N TYR A 58 10.07 6.56 21.27
CA TYR A 58 9.57 6.02 20.01
C TYR A 58 8.30 5.19 20.18
N LEU A 59 7.96 4.71 21.38
CA LEU A 59 6.76 3.89 21.62
C LEU A 59 5.48 4.45 20.96
N PRO A 60 5.04 5.69 21.25
CA PRO A 60 3.82 6.24 20.65
C PRO A 60 3.96 6.45 19.13
N LYS A 61 5.15 6.82 18.66
CA LYS A 61 5.41 7.04 17.23
C LYS A 61 5.46 5.73 16.44
N LEU A 62 5.98 4.68 17.04
CA LEU A 62 6.11 3.35 16.48
C LEU A 62 4.74 2.75 16.29
N ARG A 63 3.89 2.77 17.33
CA ARG A 63 2.51 2.27 17.25
C ARG A 63 1.70 3.00 16.19
N LYS A 64 1.77 4.34 16.18
CA LYS A 64 1.12 5.15 15.15
C LYS A 64 1.62 4.81 13.74
N SER A 65 2.93 4.65 13.55
CA SER A 65 3.51 4.35 12.25
C SER A 65 3.15 2.95 11.76
N LEU A 66 3.07 1.96 12.67
CA LEU A 66 2.61 0.61 12.35
C LEU A 66 1.16 0.64 11.86
N ASN A 67 0.28 1.29 12.61
CA ASN A 67 -1.13 1.38 12.26
C ASN A 67 -1.35 2.14 10.92
N ILE A 68 -0.62 3.25 10.68
CA ILE A 68 -0.69 3.93 9.38
C ILE A 68 -0.20 3.01 8.26
N TYR A 69 0.90 2.29 8.48
CA TYR A 69 1.42 1.35 7.49
C TYR A 69 0.42 0.24 7.17
N THR A 70 -0.22 -0.36 8.19
CA THR A 70 -1.25 -1.40 7.99
C THR A 70 -2.48 -0.84 7.27
N GLY A 71 -2.92 0.37 7.61
CA GLY A 71 -4.03 1.04 6.93
C GLY A 71 -3.73 1.33 5.45
N VAL A 72 -2.54 1.85 5.16
CA VAL A 72 -2.08 2.11 3.78
C VAL A 72 -2.04 0.81 2.97
N LEU A 73 -1.48 -0.25 3.54
CA LEU A 73 -1.37 -1.54 2.85
C LEU A 73 -2.73 -2.21 2.64
N SER A 74 -3.64 -2.09 3.61
CA SER A 74 -5.02 -2.55 3.50
C SER A 74 -5.76 -1.80 2.39
N TYR A 75 -5.57 -0.49 2.29
CA TYR A 75 -6.15 0.32 1.20
C TYR A 75 -5.65 -0.14 -0.18
N ILE A 76 -4.35 -0.36 -0.35
CA ILE A 76 -3.78 -0.88 -1.61
C ILE A 76 -4.40 -2.25 -1.93
N THR A 77 -4.51 -3.12 -0.93
CA THR A 77 -5.09 -4.47 -1.06
C THR A 77 -6.56 -4.43 -1.52
N LEU A 78 -7.37 -3.57 -0.90
CA LEU A 78 -8.78 -3.36 -1.29
C LEU A 78 -8.89 -2.82 -2.72
N LYS A 79 -8.03 -1.87 -3.10
CA LYS A 79 -8.00 -1.34 -4.46
C LYS A 79 -7.62 -2.41 -5.49
N LEU A 80 -6.70 -3.30 -5.15
CA LEU A 80 -6.39 -4.45 -6.01
C LEU A 80 -7.63 -5.34 -6.20
N GLN A 81 -8.34 -5.69 -5.14
CA GLN A 81 -9.55 -6.52 -5.24
C GLN A 81 -10.65 -5.88 -6.11
N GLN A 82 -10.83 -4.57 -6.01
CA GLN A 82 -11.87 -3.84 -6.76
C GLN A 82 -11.54 -3.63 -8.24
N THR A 83 -10.26 -3.61 -8.61
CA THR A 83 -9.86 -3.23 -9.97
C THR A 83 -9.89 -4.44 -10.90
N GLN A 84 -10.80 -4.45 -11.89
CA GLN A 84 -10.76 -5.38 -13.02
C GLN A 84 -9.78 -4.83 -14.06
N GLY A 85 -8.56 -5.37 -14.08
CA GLY A 85 -7.51 -4.88 -14.97
C GLY A 85 -6.10 -5.31 -14.53
N PRO A 86 -5.08 -4.95 -15.33
CA PRO A 86 -3.68 -5.23 -15.01
C PRO A 86 -3.27 -4.53 -13.72
N ILE A 87 -2.31 -5.14 -13.02
CA ILE A 87 -1.76 -4.58 -11.77
C ILE A 87 -0.96 -3.33 -12.12
N ASP A 88 -1.16 -2.27 -11.33
CA ASP A 88 -0.37 -1.04 -11.43
C ASP A 88 1.13 -1.34 -11.27
N ILE A 89 1.95 -0.73 -12.12
CA ILE A 89 3.40 -0.98 -12.18
C ILE A 89 4.05 -0.66 -10.83
N ALA A 90 3.68 0.45 -10.18
CA ALA A 90 4.25 0.83 -8.89
C ALA A 90 3.87 -0.18 -7.80
N VAL A 91 2.65 -0.73 -7.83
CA VAL A 91 2.23 -1.78 -6.89
C VAL A 91 3.03 -3.08 -7.11
N LYS A 92 3.29 -3.42 -8.37
CA LYS A 92 4.11 -4.59 -8.73
C LYS A 92 5.56 -4.41 -8.30
N GLU A 93 6.16 -3.26 -8.54
CA GLU A 93 7.52 -2.92 -8.09
C GLU A 93 7.62 -2.97 -6.57
N PHE A 94 6.66 -2.37 -5.86
CA PHE A 94 6.59 -2.43 -4.40
C PHE A 94 6.52 -3.88 -3.88
N TYR A 95 5.75 -4.75 -4.54
CA TYR A 95 5.70 -6.17 -4.21
C TYR A 95 7.04 -6.89 -4.46
N GLN A 96 7.76 -6.54 -5.54
CA GLN A 96 9.06 -7.13 -5.86
C GLN A 96 10.15 -6.81 -4.83
N LEU A 97 10.03 -5.71 -4.09
CA LEU A 97 10.93 -5.39 -2.97
C LEU A 97 10.80 -6.43 -1.82
N GLY A 98 9.69 -7.17 -1.78
CA GLY A 98 9.43 -8.18 -0.77
C GLY A 98 9.04 -7.60 0.59
N PRO A 99 8.91 -8.46 1.62
CA PRO A 99 8.46 -8.03 2.94
C PRO A 99 9.41 -6.99 3.54
N PRO A 100 8.88 -5.88 4.09
CA PRO A 100 9.68 -4.85 4.72
C PRO A 100 10.65 -5.37 5.77
N MET A 101 11.82 -4.75 5.84
CA MET A 101 12.88 -5.16 6.77
C MET A 101 12.47 -5.10 8.23
N PHE A 102 11.59 -4.17 8.60
CA PHE A 102 11.09 -4.04 9.97
C PHE A 102 10.32 -5.28 10.44
N MET A 103 9.66 -6.01 9.53
CA MET A 103 8.94 -7.25 9.84
C MET A 103 9.88 -8.44 10.13
N LYS A 104 11.14 -8.33 9.72
CA LYS A 104 12.18 -9.34 9.92
C LYS A 104 12.99 -9.11 11.20
N VAL A 105 12.73 -8.04 11.94
CA VAL A 105 13.43 -7.75 13.19
C VAL A 105 12.97 -8.79 14.23
N PRO A 106 13.89 -9.59 14.82
CA PRO A 106 13.54 -10.57 15.84
C PRO A 106 13.37 -9.86 17.19
N ILE A 107 12.16 -9.34 17.44
CA ILE A 107 11.87 -8.56 18.65
C ILE A 107 11.87 -9.45 19.87
N GLU A 108 11.40 -10.70 19.72
CA GLU A 108 11.38 -11.73 20.74
C GLU A 108 12.80 -11.96 21.30
N ASN A 109 13.79 -12.03 20.41
CA ASN A 109 15.20 -12.20 20.80
C ASN A 109 15.82 -10.93 21.41
N LYS A 110 15.14 -9.79 21.30
CA LYS A 110 15.60 -8.49 21.78
C LYS A 110 14.81 -7.97 22.98
N GLN A 111 13.81 -8.71 23.48
CA GLN A 111 12.95 -8.32 24.61
C GLN A 111 13.77 -7.88 25.83
N VAL A 112 14.80 -8.66 26.19
CA VAL A 112 15.70 -8.36 27.31
C VAL A 112 16.40 -7.01 27.11
N ALA A 113 16.80 -6.67 25.88
CA ALA A 113 17.42 -5.38 25.57
C ALA A 113 16.38 -4.24 25.62
N PHE A 114 15.19 -4.43 25.05
CA PHE A 114 14.08 -3.45 25.12
C PHE A 114 13.70 -3.09 26.56
N GLN A 115 13.62 -4.09 27.44
CA GLN A 115 13.33 -3.88 28.86
C GLN A 115 14.51 -3.21 29.59
N LYS A 116 15.70 -3.82 29.53
CA LYS A 116 16.84 -3.39 30.37
C LYS A 116 17.47 -2.07 29.92
N ILE A 117 17.58 -1.85 28.61
CA ILE A 117 18.29 -0.70 28.04
C ILE A 117 17.29 0.43 27.75
N TYR A 118 16.12 0.09 27.23
CA TYR A 118 15.17 1.08 26.69
C TYR A 118 13.94 1.30 27.59
N LYS A 119 13.86 0.59 28.72
CA LYS A 119 12.84 0.75 29.77
C LYS A 119 11.40 0.58 29.26
N TRP A 120 11.20 -0.27 28.25
CA TRP A 120 9.85 -0.64 27.79
C TRP A 120 9.23 -1.63 28.78
N THR A 121 7.95 -1.46 29.08
CA THR A 121 7.22 -2.40 29.95
C THR A 121 6.84 -3.66 29.17
N ASP A 122 6.45 -4.71 29.90
CA ASP A 122 5.94 -5.94 29.27
C ASP A 122 4.68 -5.67 28.45
N SER A 123 3.79 -4.80 28.95
CA SER A 123 2.59 -4.38 28.23
C SER A 123 2.91 -3.61 26.95
N ASP A 124 3.93 -2.74 26.97
CA ASP A 124 4.38 -2.03 25.76
C ASP A 124 4.89 -3.00 24.69
N LEU A 125 5.66 -4.00 25.12
CA LEU A 125 6.22 -5.01 24.22
C LEU A 125 5.13 -5.90 23.63
N GLU A 126 4.17 -6.34 24.44
CA GLU A 126 3.03 -7.14 23.99
C GLU A 126 2.22 -6.38 22.93
N LEU A 127 1.88 -5.11 23.20
CA LEU A 127 1.15 -4.28 22.25
C LEU A 127 1.90 -4.09 20.92
N ILE A 128 3.22 -3.83 20.96
CA ILE A 128 4.02 -3.68 19.74
C ILE A 128 4.13 -4.99 18.97
N LEU A 129 4.26 -6.13 19.67
CA LEU A 129 4.29 -7.44 19.04
C LEU A 129 2.98 -7.76 18.33
N ASP A 130 1.84 -7.42 18.93
CA ASP A 130 0.53 -7.64 18.32
C ASP A 130 0.31 -6.75 17.09
N GLU A 131 0.66 -5.46 17.17
CA GLU A 131 0.61 -4.54 16.02
C GLU A 131 1.53 -5.01 14.87
N LEU A 132 2.66 -5.64 15.19
CA LEU A 132 3.56 -6.23 14.19
C LEU A 132 3.02 -7.52 13.59
N LYS A 133 2.36 -8.38 14.38
CA LYS A 133 1.66 -9.55 13.85
C LYS A 133 0.56 -9.12 12.89
N ASP A 134 -0.19 -8.09 13.24
CA ASP A 134 -1.22 -7.53 12.37
C ASP A 134 -0.61 -6.97 11.08
N ALA A 135 0.48 -6.20 11.16
CA ALA A 135 1.18 -5.72 9.97
C ALA A 135 1.67 -6.85 9.06
N LYS A 136 2.21 -7.94 9.65
CA LYS A 136 2.61 -9.15 8.90
C LYS A 136 1.41 -9.81 8.23
N LYS A 137 0.28 -9.93 8.92
CA LYS A 137 -0.95 -10.52 8.38
C LYS A 137 -1.48 -9.72 7.18
N VAL A 138 -1.52 -8.39 7.29
CA VAL A 138 -1.94 -7.51 6.19
C VAL A 138 -0.97 -7.63 5.00
N TRP A 139 0.33 -7.74 5.24
CA TRP A 139 1.31 -7.97 4.18
C TRP A 139 1.14 -9.29 3.45
N LEU A 140 0.86 -10.36 4.19
CA LEU A 140 0.60 -11.67 3.59
C LEU A 140 -0.65 -11.63 2.71
N GLU A 141 -1.71 -10.96 3.15
CA GLU A 141 -2.92 -10.79 2.36
C GLU A 141 -2.67 -9.96 1.09
N PHE A 142 -1.96 -8.83 1.22
CA PHE A 142 -1.50 -8.04 0.08
C PHE A 142 -0.72 -8.88 -0.94
N SER A 143 0.26 -9.65 -0.46
CA SER A 143 1.08 -10.53 -1.31
C SER A 143 0.24 -11.60 -2.01
N ARG A 144 -0.72 -12.20 -1.29
CA ARG A 144 -1.63 -13.23 -1.84
C ARG A 144 -2.49 -12.66 -2.97
N GLN A 145 -3.02 -11.45 -2.79
CA GLN A 145 -3.84 -10.78 -3.81
C GLN A 145 -3.06 -10.48 -5.08
N ILE A 146 -1.81 -10.02 -4.96
CA ILE A 146 -0.95 -9.78 -6.13
C ILE A 146 -0.64 -11.09 -6.85
N LYS A 147 -0.25 -12.14 -6.13
CA LYS A 147 0.03 -13.45 -6.74
C LYS A 147 -1.17 -13.99 -7.53
N SER A 148 -2.36 -13.96 -6.91
CA SER A 148 -3.60 -14.39 -7.55
C SER A 148 -3.89 -13.62 -8.85
N LYS A 149 -3.72 -12.29 -8.85
CA LYS A 149 -3.90 -11.50 -10.08
C LYS A 149 -2.88 -11.83 -11.16
N ILE A 150 -1.61 -12.00 -10.80
CA ILE A 150 -0.55 -12.37 -11.75
C ILE A 150 -0.87 -13.72 -12.40
N GLU A 151 -1.35 -14.70 -11.62
CA GLU A 151 -1.72 -16.02 -12.11
C GLU A 151 -2.94 -15.96 -13.05
N CYS A 152 -4.01 -15.23 -12.68
CA CYS A 152 -5.17 -15.01 -13.54
C CYS A 152 -4.80 -14.35 -14.87
N SER A 153 -3.92 -13.35 -14.87
CA SER A 153 -3.47 -12.70 -16.11
C SER A 153 -2.68 -13.65 -17.03
N LYS A 154 -1.89 -14.57 -16.48
CA LYS A 154 -1.16 -15.58 -17.27
C LYS A 154 -2.08 -16.60 -17.93
N LEU A 155 -3.12 -17.04 -17.21
CA LEU A 155 -4.12 -17.98 -17.73
C LEU A 155 -4.91 -17.37 -18.90
N HIS A 156 -5.22 -16.07 -18.84
CA HIS A 156 -5.94 -15.40 -19.92
C HIS A 156 -5.12 -15.34 -21.22
N ILE A 157 -3.82 -15.06 -21.12
CA ILE A 157 -2.88 -15.02 -22.26
C ILE A 157 -2.67 -16.42 -22.86
N ALA A 158 -2.71 -17.48 -22.04
CA ALA A 158 -2.56 -18.86 -22.50
C ALA A 158 -3.80 -19.37 -23.25
N ASN A 159 -5.00 -18.89 -22.91
CA ASN A 159 -6.25 -19.28 -23.57
C ASN A 159 -6.55 -18.51 -24.86
N GLU A 160 -5.79 -17.44 -25.16
CA GLU A 160 -5.91 -16.65 -26.39
C GLU A 160 -4.90 -17.04 -27.48
N LYS A 161 -4.06 -18.05 -27.21
CA LYS A 161 -3.11 -18.65 -28.18
C LYS A 161 -3.57 -20.04 -28.60
#